data_AF-A0A0N8JVI9-F1
#
_entry.id   AF-A0A0N8JVI9-F1
#
_cell.length_a   1.000
_cell.length_b   1.000
_cell.length_c   1.000
_cell.angle_alpha   90.00
_cell.angle_beta   90.00
_cell.angle_gamma   90.00
#
_symmetry.space_group_name_H-M   'P 1'
#
loop_
_entity.id
_entity.type
_entity.pdbx_description
1 polymer ?
#
loop_
_entity_poly.entity_id
_entity_poly.type
_entity_poly.pdbx_seq_one_letter_code
_entity_poly.pdbx_strand_id
1 'polypeptide(L)'
;MRRVSLTWEPGEEEEDEEEEEKDGSHGYVGTDCSSLDADYVAFVDKHRASLIERVTLVETILDKLSPLVHPEACAKVRAAVTRQEKMRLLYDIVFRCGGAEVKSRFFEILKMIHPHLVQELNGLLSC
;
A
#
# COMPACT_ATOMS: atom_id res chain seq x y z
N MET A 1 -61.65 -9.14 -22.07
CA MET A 1 -60.89 -8.11 -22.82
C MET A 1 -59.80 -8.81 -23.62
N ARG A 2 -59.59 -8.35 -24.86
CA ARG A 2 -58.83 -9.05 -25.91
C ARG A 2 -57.32 -8.85 -25.74
N ARG A 3 -56.58 -9.92 -26.02
CA ARG A 3 -55.27 -10.04 -26.70
C ARG A 3 -54.32 -8.85 -26.64
N VAL A 4 -53.09 -9.09 -26.17
CA VAL A 4 -51.92 -8.90 -27.03
C VAL A 4 -50.79 -9.82 -26.59
N SER A 5 -50.43 -10.70 -27.53
CA SER A 5 -49.18 -11.44 -27.58
C SER A 5 -48.04 -10.46 -27.79
N LEU A 6 -46.95 -10.58 -27.03
CA LEU A 6 -45.63 -10.18 -27.48
C LEU A 6 -44.65 -11.26 -27.02
N THR A 7 -44.69 -12.35 -27.77
CA THR A 7 -43.48 -13.09 -28.11
C THR A 7 -42.46 -12.08 -28.63
N TRP A 8 -41.35 -11.93 -27.93
CA TRP A 8 -40.14 -11.32 -28.46
C TRP A 8 -38.99 -12.29 -28.23
N GLU A 9 -38.74 -13.10 -29.25
CA GLU A 9 -37.41 -13.49 -29.73
C GLU A 9 -37.19 -12.66 -31.01
N PRO A 10 -35.98 -12.42 -31.57
CA PRO A 10 -34.71 -13.13 -31.38
C PRO A 10 -33.45 -12.21 -31.39
N GLY A 11 -32.27 -12.82 -31.40
CA GLY A 11 -30.96 -12.19 -31.65
C GLY A 11 -29.95 -12.83 -30.70
N GLU A 12 -29.45 -14.05 -30.99
CA GLU A 12 -28.27 -14.34 -31.83
C GLU A 12 -26.97 -13.88 -31.16
N GLU A 13 -25.86 -14.59 -31.43
CA GLU A 13 -24.57 -14.65 -30.70
C GLU A 13 -24.62 -15.78 -29.64
N GLU A 14 -24.49 -17.07 -29.98
CA GLU A 14 -23.36 -17.74 -30.68
C GLU A 14 -22.00 -17.20 -30.24
N GLU A 15 -21.49 -17.75 -29.14
CA GLU A 15 -20.06 -17.73 -28.84
C GLU A 15 -19.63 -19.15 -28.47
N ASP A 16 -18.82 -19.69 -29.37
CA ASP A 16 -18.29 -21.04 -29.41
C ASP A 16 -17.42 -21.37 -28.18
N GLU A 17 -17.64 -22.57 -27.66
CA GLU A 17 -16.73 -23.28 -26.75
C GLU A 17 -15.52 -23.83 -27.53
N GLU A 18 -14.33 -23.66 -26.93
CA GLU A 18 -13.17 -24.58 -26.97
C GLU A 18 -12.46 -24.77 -28.34
N GLU A 19 -11.14 -24.86 -28.49
CA GLU A 19 -10.03 -25.14 -27.59
C GLU A 19 -8.70 -24.89 -28.35
N GLU A 20 -7.63 -24.67 -27.57
CA GLU A 20 -6.24 -25.14 -27.77
C GLU A 20 -5.27 -24.53 -28.82
N GLU A 21 -4.06 -24.30 -28.29
CA GLU A 21 -2.73 -24.28 -28.92
C GLU A 21 -2.39 -23.17 -29.95
N LYS A 22 -1.50 -22.24 -29.60
CA LYS A 22 -0.03 -22.47 -29.62
C LYS A 22 0.79 -21.19 -29.39
N ASP A 23 1.97 -21.48 -28.85
CA ASP A 23 3.18 -20.69 -28.74
C ASP A 23 3.15 -19.24 -29.25
N GLY A 24 3.21 -18.32 -28.30
CA GLY A 24 3.52 -16.94 -28.57
C GLY A 24 4.15 -16.39 -27.32
N SER A 25 5.46 -16.59 -27.19
CA SER A 25 6.32 -16.07 -26.13
C SER A 25 5.93 -14.63 -25.78
N HIS A 26 5.04 -14.47 -24.79
CA HIS A 26 4.79 -13.21 -24.14
C HIS A 26 5.97 -12.98 -23.20
N GLY A 27 7.11 -12.64 -23.82
CA GLY A 27 8.23 -12.00 -23.16
C GLY A 27 7.81 -10.60 -22.74
N TYR A 28 6.83 -10.50 -21.84
CA TYR A 28 6.74 -9.35 -20.98
C TYR A 28 7.75 -9.60 -19.85
N VAL A 29 9.03 -9.38 -20.13
CA VAL A 29 9.91 -8.84 -19.08
C VAL A 29 9.56 -7.36 -19.00
N GLY A 30 8.37 -7.11 -18.49
CA GLY A 30 7.81 -5.80 -18.24
C GLY A 30 7.63 -5.69 -16.74
N THR A 31 8.72 -5.42 -16.05
CA THR A 31 8.78 -4.52 -14.90
C THR A 31 10.27 -4.28 -14.70
N ASP A 32 10.74 -3.11 -15.14
CA ASP A 32 11.91 -2.53 -14.54
C ASP A 32 11.72 -2.59 -13.02
N CYS A 33 12.62 -3.33 -12.38
CA CYS A 33 12.52 -3.68 -10.99
C CYS A 33 12.31 -2.40 -10.16
N SER A 34 11.19 -2.30 -9.43
CA SER A 34 10.94 -1.28 -8.42
C SER A 34 11.88 -1.46 -7.21
N SER A 35 13.18 -1.56 -7.46
CA SER A 35 14.23 -1.86 -6.47
C SER A 35 14.24 -0.86 -5.32
N LEU A 36 13.84 0.39 -5.59
CA LEU A 36 13.75 1.46 -4.59
C LEU A 36 12.67 1.19 -3.54
N ASP A 37 11.55 0.58 -3.90
CA ASP A 37 10.50 0.23 -2.93
C ASP A 37 10.98 -0.84 -1.96
N ALA A 38 11.78 -1.80 -2.42
CA ALA A 38 12.39 -2.81 -1.56
C ALA A 38 13.36 -2.17 -0.55
N ASP A 39 14.16 -1.20 -0.97
CA ASP A 39 15.08 -0.47 -0.08
C ASP A 39 14.33 0.37 0.96
N TYR A 40 13.24 1.03 0.57
CA TYR A 40 12.39 1.82 1.48
C TYR A 40 11.69 0.94 2.50
N VAL A 41 11.13 -0.18 2.05
CA VAL A 41 10.51 -1.19 2.92
C VAL A 41 11.54 -1.72 3.92
N ALA A 42 12.74 -2.10 3.45
CA ALA A 42 13.81 -2.62 4.28
C ALA A 42 14.29 -1.58 5.31
N PHE A 43 14.38 -0.30 4.93
CA PHE A 43 14.72 0.79 5.86
C PHE A 43 13.69 0.90 6.99
N VAL A 44 12.40 0.93 6.64
CA VAL A 44 11.31 1.07 7.62
C VAL A 44 11.31 -0.10 8.59
N ASP A 45 11.50 -1.32 8.10
CA ASP A 45 11.56 -2.52 8.95
C ASP A 45 12.82 -2.54 9.83
N LYS A 46 13.99 -2.20 9.28
CA LYS A 46 15.28 -2.16 9.99
C LYS A 46 15.29 -1.12 11.11
N HIS A 47 14.74 0.06 10.86
CA HIS A 47 14.79 1.19 11.79
C HIS A 47 13.54 1.34 12.67
N ARG A 48 12.69 0.31 12.74
CA ARG A 48 11.42 0.31 13.49
C ARG A 48 11.53 0.89 14.89
N ALA A 49 12.52 0.45 15.68
CA ALA A 49 12.69 0.92 17.07
C ALA A 49 12.99 2.43 17.14
N SER A 50 13.94 2.90 16.33
CA SER A 50 14.31 4.31 16.27
C SER A 50 13.15 5.18 15.79
N LEU A 51 12.37 4.68 14.83
CA LEU A 51 11.19 5.38 14.32
C LEU A 51 10.09 5.47 15.38
N ILE A 52 9.85 4.42 16.17
CA ILE A 52 8.86 4.46 17.26
C ILE A 52 9.25 5.50 18.34
N GLU A 53 10.53 5.64 18.64
CA GLU A 53 11.00 6.54 19.71
C GLU A 53 11.09 7.99 19.26
N ARG A 54 11.55 8.24 18.03
CA ARG A 54 11.95 9.57 17.57
C ARG A 54 10.90 10.28 16.71
N VAL A 55 9.97 9.53 16.11
CA VAL A 55 8.89 10.15 15.33
C VAL A 55 7.91 10.82 16.29
N THR A 56 7.81 12.13 16.18
CA THR A 56 6.95 12.93 17.06
C THR A 56 5.61 13.27 16.40
N LEU A 57 5.56 13.35 15.08
CA LEU A 57 4.40 13.75 14.28
C LEU A 57 3.66 12.55 13.66
N VAL A 58 3.38 11.55 14.49
CA VAL A 58 2.73 10.29 14.07
C VAL A 58 1.36 10.54 13.46
N GLU A 59 0.59 11.49 13.99
CA GLU A 59 -0.74 11.81 13.46
C GLU A 59 -0.67 12.40 12.06
N THR A 60 0.28 13.28 11.79
CA THR A 60 0.49 13.85 10.45
C THR A 60 0.89 12.78 9.44
N ILE A 61 1.73 11.84 9.85
CA ILE A 61 2.11 10.70 9.01
C ILE A 61 0.88 9.82 8.73
N LEU A 62 0.11 9.53 9.77
CA LEU A 62 -1.10 8.72 9.65
C LEU A 62 -2.16 9.38 8.77
N ASP A 63 -2.33 10.69 8.82
CA ASP A 63 -3.25 11.44 7.95
C ASP A 63 -2.88 11.26 6.48
N LYS A 64 -1.59 11.38 6.18
CA LYS A 64 -1.06 11.19 4.82
C LYS A 64 -1.13 9.74 4.35
N LEU A 65 -1.14 8.78 5.28
CA LEU A 65 -1.34 7.35 4.99
C LEU A 65 -2.81 6.94 4.93
N SER A 66 -3.72 7.70 5.54
CA SER A 66 -5.16 7.42 5.56
C SER A 66 -5.81 7.18 4.19
N PRO A 67 -5.39 7.81 3.06
CA PRO A 67 -5.96 7.48 1.75
C PRO A 67 -5.54 6.10 1.21
N LEU A 68 -4.43 5.53 1.71
CA LEU A 68 -3.89 4.24 1.25
C LEU A 68 -4.32 3.07 2.14
N VAL A 69 -4.94 3.37 3.27
CA VAL A 69 -5.17 2.42 4.36
C VAL A 69 -6.63 2.50 4.77
N HIS A 70 -7.20 1.36 5.15
CA HIS A 70 -8.58 1.32 5.56
C HIS A 70 -8.84 2.23 6.78
N PRO A 71 -9.92 3.05 6.78
CA PRO A 71 -10.18 4.03 7.84
C PRO A 71 -10.30 3.41 9.24
N GLU A 72 -10.80 2.17 9.34
CA GLU A 72 -10.86 1.45 10.63
C GLU A 72 -9.46 1.19 11.22
N ALA A 73 -8.48 0.86 10.38
CA ALA A 73 -7.09 0.67 10.82
C ALA A 73 -6.51 2.00 11.31
N CYS A 74 -6.73 3.09 10.57
CA CYS A 74 -6.32 4.43 10.99
C CYS A 74 -7.00 4.86 12.29
N ALA A 75 -8.28 4.56 12.47
CA ALA A 75 -9.01 4.87 13.71
C ALA A 75 -8.41 4.12 14.91
N LYS A 76 -8.06 2.84 14.77
CA LYS A 76 -7.39 2.06 15.82
C LYS A 76 -6.04 2.67 16.20
N VAL A 77 -5.26 3.11 15.22
CA VAL A 77 -3.99 3.81 15.50
C VAL A 77 -4.24 5.14 16.20
N ARG A 78 -5.19 5.96 15.73
CA ARG A 78 -5.52 7.26 16.37
C ARG A 78 -6.01 7.11 17.81
N ALA A 79 -6.69 6.01 18.13
CA ALA A 79 -7.22 5.72 19.46
C ALA A 79 -6.13 5.46 20.51
N ALA A 80 -4.89 5.17 20.10
CA ALA A 80 -3.79 5.00 21.06
C ALA A 80 -3.46 6.30 21.79
N VAL A 81 -3.06 6.18 23.07
CA VAL A 81 -2.83 7.33 23.95
C VAL A 81 -1.45 7.93 23.69
N THR A 82 -0.42 7.09 23.59
CA THR A 82 0.96 7.55 23.44
C THR A 82 1.42 7.53 21.99
N ARG A 83 2.33 8.44 21.61
CA ARG A 83 2.90 8.48 20.25
C ARG A 83 3.64 7.19 19.90
N GLN A 84 4.31 6.59 20.88
CA GLN A 84 5.02 5.33 20.73
C GLN A 84 4.06 4.18 20.46
N GLU A 85 2.92 4.10 21.16
CA GLU A 85 1.88 3.11 20.86
C GLU A 85 1.24 3.35 19.49
N LYS A 86 0.98 4.61 19.11
CA LYS A 86 0.51 4.95 17.77
C LYS A 86 1.45 4.39 16.71
N MET A 87 2.77 4.59 16.85
CA MET A 87 3.73 4.00 15.92
C MET A 87 3.72 2.48 15.95
N ARG A 88 3.66 1.84 17.13
CA ARG A 88 3.58 0.37 17.21
C ARG A 88 2.34 -0.19 16.47
N LEU A 89 1.18 0.41 16.68
CA LEU A 89 -0.06 0.01 16.00
C LEU A 89 -0.01 0.31 14.49
N LEU A 90 0.66 1.39 14.08
CA LEU A 90 0.93 1.65 12.67
C LEU A 90 1.69 0.48 12.04
N TYR A 91 2.75 -0.02 12.69
CA TYR A 91 3.46 -1.20 12.20
C TYR A 91 2.59 -2.46 12.16
N ASP A 92 1.84 -2.75 13.22
CA ASP A 92 1.09 -4.00 13.34
C ASP A 92 -0.16 -4.06 12.48
N ILE A 93 -0.84 -2.93 12.30
CA ILE A 93 -2.13 -2.86 11.61
C ILE A 93 -1.95 -2.32 10.20
N VAL A 94 -1.33 -1.13 10.08
CA VAL A 94 -1.28 -0.39 8.82
C VAL A 94 -0.31 -1.05 7.85
N PHE A 95 0.92 -1.34 8.26
CA PHE A 95 1.90 -1.96 7.37
C PHE A 95 1.61 -3.43 7.07
N ARG A 96 0.91 -4.13 7.99
CA ARG A 96 0.48 -5.50 7.75
C ARG A 96 -0.62 -5.60 6.69
N CYS A 97 -1.58 -4.67 6.68
CA CYS A 97 -2.64 -4.63 5.68
C CYS A 97 -2.21 -3.94 4.38
N GLY A 98 -1.35 -2.93 4.46
CA GLY A 98 -0.95 -2.08 3.34
C GLY A 98 0.22 -2.57 2.48
N GLY A 99 0.96 -3.58 2.95
CA GLY A 99 2.06 -4.17 2.20
C GLY A 99 3.22 -3.19 1.90
N ALA A 100 3.94 -3.45 0.81
CA ALA A 100 5.13 -2.68 0.43
C ALA A 100 4.80 -1.22 0.05
N GLU A 101 3.71 -0.98 -0.67
CA GLU A 101 3.33 0.35 -1.15
C GLU A 101 3.12 1.36 0.00
N VAL A 102 2.43 0.92 1.06
CA VAL A 102 2.19 1.76 2.25
C VAL A 102 3.48 2.05 3.01
N LYS A 103 4.43 1.10 3.07
CA LYS A 103 5.74 1.31 3.68
C LYS A 103 6.61 2.26 2.87
N SER A 104 6.62 2.15 1.54
CA SER A 104 7.30 3.09 0.66
C SER A 104 6.77 4.51 0.84
N ARG A 105 5.44 4.67 0.86
CA ARG A 105 4.80 5.97 1.10
C ARG A 105 5.08 6.51 2.49
N PHE A 106 5.09 5.66 3.51
CA PHE A 106 5.51 6.06 4.85
C PHE A 106 6.93 6.63 4.85
N PHE A 107 7.88 5.99 4.15
CA PHE A 107 9.25 6.46 4.06
C PHE A 107 9.36 7.83 3.36
N GLU A 108 8.61 8.05 2.28
CA GLU A 108 8.56 9.36 1.61
C GLU A 108 8.02 10.46 2.54
N ILE A 109 6.93 10.17 3.24
CA ILE A 109 6.35 11.09 4.22
C ILE A 109 7.34 11.38 5.35
N LEU A 110 8.07 10.36 5.81
CA LEU A 110 9.09 10.50 6.83
C LEU A 110 10.22 11.42 6.37
N LYS A 111 10.65 11.34 5.10
CA LYS A 111 11.63 12.26 4.51
C LYS A 111 11.11 13.70 4.47
N MET A 112 9.82 13.91 4.24
CA MET A 112 9.23 15.26 4.23
C MET A 112 9.13 15.86 5.63
N ILE A 113 8.74 15.07 6.63
CA ILE A 113 8.43 15.57 7.98
C ILE A 113 9.68 15.56 8.87
N HIS A 114 10.50 14.52 8.77
CA HIS A 114 11.69 14.30 9.59
C HIS A 114 12.91 13.97 8.70
N PRO A 115 13.34 14.87 7.79
CA PRO A 115 14.48 14.63 6.91
C PRO A 115 15.76 14.32 7.69
N HIS A 116 15.99 15.01 8.81
CA HIS A 116 17.14 14.79 9.68
C HIS A 116 17.16 13.37 10.28
N LEU A 117 15.99 12.83 10.65
CA LEU A 117 15.88 11.48 11.18
C LEU A 117 16.25 10.44 10.12
N VAL A 118 15.77 10.62 8.89
CA VAL A 118 16.11 9.71 7.79
C VAL A 118 17.60 9.77 7.46
N GLN A 119 18.18 10.97 7.39
CA GLN A 119 19.60 11.15 7.11
C GLN A 119 20.50 10.48 8.16
N GLU A 120 20.14 10.61 9.44
CA GLU A 120 20.87 9.99 10.55
C GLU A 120 20.77 8.45 10.50
N LEU A 121 19.56 7.92 10.30
CA LEU A 121 19.33 6.47 10.24
C LEU A 121 19.94 5.83 8.98
N ASN A 122 20.00 6.56 7.86
CA ASN A 122 20.62 6.11 6.61
C ASN A 122 22.17 6.16 6.66
N GLY A 123 22.77 6.58 7.78
CA GLY A 123 24.23 6.56 7.95
C GLY A 123 24.98 7.66 7.21
N LEU A 124 24.30 8.70 6.68
CA LEU A 124 24.96 9.87 6.11
C LEU A 124 25.58 10.81 7.16
N LEU A 125 25.48 10.43 8.45
CA LEU A 125 26.23 10.99 9.58
C LEU A 125 27.27 9.99 10.11
N SER A 126 27.80 9.12 9.24
CA SER A 126 29.08 8.47 9.51
C SER A 126 30.19 9.43 9.12
N CYS A 127 30.87 9.99 10.13
CA CYS A 127 32.19 10.58 9.96
C CYS A 127 33.20 9.56 9.42
#